data_AF-A0A7X8XKY2-F1
#
_entry.id   AF-A0A7X8XKY2-F1
#
_cell.length_a   1.000
_cell.length_b   1.000
_cell.length_c   1.000
_cell.angle_alpha   90.00
_cell.angle_beta   90.00
_cell.angle_gamma   90.00
#
_symmetry.space_group_name_H-M   'P 1'
#
loop_
_entity.id
_entity.type
_entity.pdbx_description
1 polymer ?
#
loop_
_entity_poly.entity_id
_entity_poly.type
_entity_poly.pdbx_seq_one_letter_code
_entity_poly.pdbx_strand_id
1 'polypeptide(L)'
;MMKKICSIGLILVLALAAATQAAPTTLAPERMLILVVGPTTTPIHPDEGELVQRLNQLRRQNGLDQMQLATMHYDQPAQARVCREVLSIQSRDLVAVSLVELDAKGNPVRSLYTLSRVNPADLDQLQGAMSRFAQLAGLPLQNQNLAEDFPVSQEVMTSEGLHNTARRLDDLTQALWIEVRNQPMRPDQADRRARQALLNLAENSLLLRQALERGVINPREQFRLVLTQAQEWKDSRPELYLPVPSRAKVAPINDAIKGVRQAWLQLNPGQL
;
A
#
# COMPACT_ATOMS: atom_id res chain seq x y z
N MET A 1 30.14 -66.15 -27.98
CA MET A 1 30.42 -65.18 -26.91
C MET A 1 29.65 -63.89 -27.19
N MET A 2 28.47 -63.73 -26.59
CA MET A 2 27.61 -62.55 -26.75
C MET A 2 27.89 -61.56 -25.60
N LYS A 3 28.35 -60.35 -25.90
CA LYS A 3 28.51 -59.27 -24.91
C LYS A 3 27.27 -58.38 -24.91
N LYS A 4 26.64 -58.32 -23.74
CA LYS A 4 25.50 -57.47 -23.37
C LYS A 4 25.88 -55.99 -23.51
N ILE A 5 25.20 -55.26 -24.39
CA ILE A 5 25.19 -53.78 -24.41
C ILE A 5 23.72 -53.37 -24.25
N CYS A 6 23.24 -53.44 -23.01
CA CYS A 6 21.97 -52.87 -22.59
C CYS A 6 22.24 -51.99 -21.36
N SER A 7 21.51 -50.87 -21.29
CA SER A 7 21.11 -50.19 -20.04
C SER A 7 21.89 -48.97 -19.54
N ILE A 8 22.79 -48.32 -20.30
CA ILE A 8 23.44 -47.06 -19.82
C ILE A 8 22.81 -45.80 -20.44
N GLY A 9 22.22 -45.88 -21.63
CA GLY A 9 21.64 -44.72 -22.31
C GLY A 9 20.32 -44.19 -21.73
N LEU A 10 19.54 -45.03 -21.03
CA LEU A 10 18.20 -44.64 -20.55
C LEU A 10 18.23 -43.89 -19.20
N ILE A 11 19.28 -44.07 -18.40
CA ILE A 11 19.38 -43.49 -17.05
C ILE A 11 19.82 -42.02 -17.12
N LEU A 12 20.57 -41.62 -18.14
CA LEU A 12 21.06 -40.24 -18.27
C LEU A 12 19.97 -39.27 -18.76
N VAL A 13 18.96 -39.74 -19.49
CA VAL A 13 17.86 -38.91 -20.01
C VAL A 13 16.78 -38.66 -18.94
N LEU A 14 16.58 -39.59 -18.00
CA LEU A 14 15.65 -39.39 -16.87
C LEU A 14 16.20 -38.48 -15.76
N ALA A 15 17.53 -38.39 -15.59
CA ALA A 15 18.13 -37.51 -14.59
C ALA A 15 18.06 -36.02 -14.98
N LEU A 16 17.97 -35.70 -16.27
CA LEU A 16 17.87 -34.31 -16.76
C LEU A 16 16.44 -33.78 -16.77
N ALA A 17 15.42 -34.65 -16.69
CA ALA A 17 14.01 -34.26 -16.61
C ALA A 17 13.55 -33.93 -15.17
N ALA A 18 14.34 -34.30 -14.14
CA ALA A 18 14.00 -34.04 -12.74
C ALA A 18 14.45 -32.66 -12.22
N ALA A 19 15.28 -31.93 -12.99
CA ALA A 19 15.84 -30.64 -12.57
C ALA A 19 15.01 -29.41 -12.99
N THR A 20 13.90 -29.60 -13.71
CA THR A 20 12.93 -28.52 -14.03
C THR A 20 11.68 -28.60 -13.16
N GLN A 21 11.82 -29.04 -11.91
CA GLN A 21 10.88 -28.60 -10.87
C GLN A 21 11.24 -27.15 -10.56
N ALA A 22 10.71 -26.23 -11.37
CA ALA A 22 10.53 -24.86 -10.94
C ALA A 22 9.74 -24.94 -9.63
N ALA A 23 10.44 -24.75 -8.50
CA ALA A 23 9.77 -24.55 -7.24
C ALA A 23 8.70 -23.48 -7.49
N PRO A 24 7.44 -23.69 -7.04
CA PRO A 24 6.46 -22.61 -7.11
C PRO A 24 7.10 -21.43 -6.41
N THR A 25 7.41 -20.37 -7.16
CA THR A 25 7.91 -19.12 -6.60
C THR A 25 6.77 -18.57 -5.77
N THR A 26 6.66 -19.00 -4.52
CA THR A 26 5.82 -18.42 -3.51
C THR A 26 6.31 -16.99 -3.35
N LEU A 27 5.56 -16.06 -3.93
CA LEU A 27 5.83 -14.64 -3.79
C LEU A 27 5.69 -14.30 -2.31
N ALA A 28 6.62 -13.52 -1.78
CA ALA A 28 6.53 -13.10 -0.39
C ALA A 28 5.25 -12.27 -0.17
N PRO A 29 4.48 -12.49 0.92
CA PRO A 29 3.21 -11.81 1.19
C PRO A 29 3.28 -10.29 1.07
N GLU A 30 4.40 -9.70 1.49
CA GLU A 30 4.67 -8.27 1.40
C GLU A 30 4.85 -7.75 -0.03
N ARG A 31 4.95 -8.63 -1.04
CA ARG A 31 4.97 -8.30 -2.47
C ARG A 31 3.63 -8.59 -3.15
N MET A 32 2.59 -8.90 -2.39
CA MET A 32 1.25 -9.11 -2.90
C MET A 32 0.27 -8.09 -2.34
N LEU A 33 -0.63 -7.68 -3.21
CA LEU A 33 -1.65 -6.67 -2.94
C LEU A 33 -3.00 -7.17 -3.44
N ILE A 34 -4.00 -7.11 -2.58
CA ILE A 34 -5.40 -7.14 -2.98
C ILE A 34 -5.74 -5.73 -3.44
N LEU A 35 -6.06 -5.58 -4.71
CA LEU A 35 -6.41 -4.31 -5.34
C LEU A 35 -7.88 -4.30 -5.73
N VAL A 36 -8.62 -3.32 -5.26
CA VAL A 36 -9.97 -3.01 -5.74
C VAL A 36 -9.87 -1.92 -6.80
N VAL A 37 -10.43 -2.14 -7.98
CA VAL A 37 -10.45 -1.15 -9.07
C VAL A 37 -11.88 -0.65 -9.28
N GLY A 38 -12.11 0.60 -8.93
CA GLY A 38 -13.39 1.30 -9.07
C GLY A 38 -13.47 2.20 -10.32
N PRO A 39 -14.68 2.64 -10.69
CA PRO A 39 -14.88 3.55 -11.82
C PRO A 39 -14.44 4.98 -11.53
N THR A 40 -14.67 5.49 -10.32
CA THR A 40 -14.41 6.89 -9.98
C THR A 40 -14.15 7.10 -8.49
N THR A 41 -13.31 8.08 -8.15
CA THR A 41 -13.13 8.58 -6.79
C THR A 41 -14.22 9.54 -6.34
N THR A 42 -15.02 10.11 -7.25
CA THR A 42 -15.90 11.25 -6.92
C THR A 42 -17.27 11.17 -7.58
N PRO A 43 -18.33 10.79 -6.84
CA PRO A 43 -18.30 10.18 -5.51
C PRO A 43 -17.71 8.77 -5.55
N ILE A 44 -17.07 8.32 -4.47
CA ILE A 44 -16.68 6.91 -4.31
C ILE A 44 -17.92 6.05 -4.58
N HIS A 45 -17.78 5.09 -5.50
CA HIS A 45 -18.89 4.22 -5.85
C HIS A 45 -19.38 3.49 -4.58
N PRO A 46 -20.68 3.51 -4.24
CA PRO A 46 -21.17 2.96 -2.97
C PRO A 46 -20.76 1.49 -2.76
N ASP A 47 -20.85 0.71 -3.84
CA ASP A 47 -20.43 -0.69 -3.86
C ASP A 47 -18.92 -0.89 -3.59
N GLU A 48 -18.08 0.09 -3.92
CA GLU A 48 -16.63 0.01 -3.67
C GLU A 48 -16.32 0.11 -2.18
N GLY A 49 -16.97 1.05 -1.48
CA GLY A 49 -16.76 1.23 -0.04
C GLY A 49 -17.15 -0.02 0.75
N GLU A 50 -18.33 -0.58 0.44
CA GLU A 50 -18.81 -1.82 1.06
C GLU A 50 -17.90 -3.02 0.72
N LEU A 51 -17.49 -3.13 -0.55
CA LEU A 51 -16.58 -4.19 -1.00
C LEU A 51 -15.22 -4.12 -0.29
N VAL A 52 -14.64 -2.94 -0.13
CA VAL A 52 -13.35 -2.75 0.55
C VAL A 52 -13.46 -3.13 2.03
N GLN A 53 -14.53 -2.70 2.72
CA GLN A 53 -14.76 -3.07 4.12
C GLN A 53 -14.91 -4.59 4.25
N ARG A 54 -15.69 -5.21 3.38
CA ARG A 54 -15.93 -6.65 3.38
C ARG A 54 -14.68 -7.46 3.06
N LEU A 55 -13.89 -7.03 2.07
CA LEU A 55 -12.59 -7.63 1.75
C LEU A 55 -11.61 -7.53 2.91
N ASN A 56 -11.58 -6.41 3.62
CA ASN A 56 -10.74 -6.27 4.80
C ASN A 56 -11.16 -7.25 5.92
N GLN A 57 -12.46 -7.47 6.10
CA GLN A 57 -12.99 -8.46 7.05
C GLN A 57 -12.64 -9.90 6.61
N LEU A 58 -12.85 -10.24 5.34
CA LEU A 58 -12.52 -11.56 4.80
C LEU A 58 -11.02 -11.85 4.89
N ARG A 59 -10.17 -10.86 4.59
CA ARG A 59 -8.72 -10.95 4.74
C ARG A 59 -8.34 -11.33 6.17
N ARG A 60 -8.91 -10.65 7.17
CA ARG A 60 -8.71 -10.95 8.61
C ARG A 60 -9.20 -12.36 8.97
N GLN A 61 -10.43 -12.70 8.59
CA GLN A 61 -11.04 -14.00 8.89
C GLN A 61 -10.25 -15.18 8.34
N ASN A 62 -9.54 -15.01 7.23
CA ASN A 62 -8.74 -16.06 6.59
C ASN A 62 -7.25 -16.04 6.99
N GLY A 63 -6.85 -15.22 7.97
CA GLY A 63 -5.45 -15.10 8.42
C GLY A 63 -4.52 -14.42 7.39
N LEU A 64 -5.08 -13.63 6.48
CA LEU A 64 -4.36 -12.95 5.40
C LEU A 64 -3.98 -11.51 5.76
N ASP A 65 -3.92 -11.17 7.05
CA ASP A 65 -3.67 -9.81 7.54
C ASP A 65 -2.40 -9.18 6.97
N GLN A 66 -1.39 -10.01 6.72
CA GLN A 66 -0.11 -9.64 6.11
C GLN A 66 -0.20 -9.23 4.63
N MET A 67 -1.28 -9.56 3.92
CA MET A 67 -1.47 -9.14 2.53
C MET A 67 -1.93 -7.68 2.48
N GLN A 68 -1.41 -6.89 1.55
CA GLN A 68 -1.82 -5.48 1.45
C GLN A 68 -3.23 -5.36 0.85
N LEU A 69 -3.94 -4.28 1.17
CA LEU A 69 -5.22 -3.91 0.55
C LEU A 69 -5.18 -2.44 0.10
N ALA A 70 -5.47 -2.18 -1.17
CA ALA A 70 -5.55 -0.84 -1.73
C ALA A 70 -6.67 -0.72 -2.78
N THR A 71 -6.95 0.51 -3.18
CA THR A 71 -7.90 0.84 -4.25
C THR A 71 -7.18 1.57 -5.39
N MET A 72 -7.73 1.47 -6.60
CA MET A 72 -7.38 2.26 -7.78
C MET A 72 -8.67 2.66 -8.51
N HIS A 73 -8.64 3.76 -9.25
CA HIS A 73 -9.82 4.35 -9.89
C HIS A 73 -9.52 4.74 -11.33
N TYR A 74 -10.50 4.49 -12.19
CA TYR A 74 -10.36 4.64 -13.63
C TYR A 74 -10.47 6.09 -14.13
N ASP A 75 -11.06 6.98 -13.35
CA ASP A 75 -11.10 8.42 -13.60
C ASP A 75 -9.74 9.10 -13.36
N GLN A 76 -8.80 8.43 -12.69
CA GLN A 76 -7.44 8.91 -12.51
C GLN A 76 -6.53 8.43 -13.65
N PRO A 77 -6.01 9.33 -14.53
CA PRO A 77 -5.29 8.91 -15.74
C PRO A 77 -4.07 8.02 -15.48
N ALA A 78 -3.30 8.31 -14.43
CA ALA A 78 -2.14 7.51 -14.04
C ALA A 78 -2.54 6.09 -13.60
N GLN A 79 -3.60 5.97 -12.79
CA GLN A 79 -4.09 4.67 -12.31
C GLN A 79 -4.77 3.87 -13.42
N ALA A 80 -5.57 4.52 -14.28
CA ALA A 80 -6.18 3.90 -15.45
C ALA A 80 -5.14 3.39 -16.45
N ARG A 81 -3.99 4.07 -16.57
CA ARG A 81 -2.86 3.58 -17.36
C ARG A 81 -2.30 2.28 -16.79
N VAL A 82 -2.04 2.24 -15.48
CA VAL A 82 -1.57 1.01 -14.80
C VAL A 82 -2.59 -0.13 -14.96
N CYS A 83 -3.88 0.14 -14.78
CA CYS A 83 -4.93 -0.86 -14.94
C CYS A 83 -4.93 -1.48 -16.35
N ARG A 84 -4.83 -0.66 -17.39
CA ARG A 84 -4.85 -1.12 -18.79
C ARG A 84 -3.55 -1.78 -19.23
N GLU A 85 -2.42 -1.13 -18.98
CA GLU A 85 -1.12 -1.51 -19.54
C GLU A 85 -0.42 -2.62 -18.73
N VAL A 86 -0.66 -2.66 -17.41
CA VAL A 86 0.05 -3.58 -16.50
C VAL A 86 -0.88 -4.68 -15.99
N LEU A 87 -2.10 -4.32 -15.58
CA LEU A 87 -3.02 -5.28 -14.95
C LEU A 87 -3.99 -5.94 -15.94
N SER A 88 -4.05 -5.46 -17.19
CA SER A 88 -5.01 -5.90 -18.22
C SER A 88 -6.48 -5.80 -17.81
N ILE A 89 -6.80 -4.95 -16.82
CA ILE A 89 -8.17 -4.66 -16.37
C ILE A 89 -8.69 -3.53 -17.24
N GLN A 90 -9.85 -3.69 -17.89
CA GLN A 90 -10.48 -2.67 -18.75
C GLN A 90 -11.65 -1.99 -18.02
N SER A 91 -12.11 -0.84 -18.51
CA SER A 91 -13.26 -0.11 -17.91
C SER A 91 -14.55 -0.93 -17.88
N ARG A 92 -14.72 -1.87 -18.83
CA ARG A 92 -15.87 -2.79 -18.87
C ARG A 92 -15.84 -3.89 -17.79
N ASP A 93 -14.70 -4.07 -17.13
CA ASP A 93 -14.48 -5.10 -16.13
C ASP A 93 -14.76 -4.60 -14.70
N LEU A 94 -15.08 -3.30 -14.55
CA LEU A 94 -15.28 -2.64 -13.26
C LEU A 94 -16.67 -2.94 -12.66
N VAL A 95 -16.84 -3.00 -11.34
CA VAL A 95 -15.80 -2.97 -10.28
C VAL A 95 -15.00 -4.27 -10.30
N ALA A 96 -13.67 -4.20 -10.19
CA ALA A 96 -12.80 -5.38 -10.26
C ALA A 96 -12.01 -5.60 -8.96
N VAL A 97 -11.75 -6.86 -8.61
CA VAL A 97 -10.87 -7.23 -7.49
C VAL A 97 -9.74 -8.08 -8.04
N SER A 98 -8.50 -7.63 -7.88
CA SER A 98 -7.32 -8.31 -8.39
C SER A 98 -6.33 -8.63 -7.27
N LEU A 99 -5.74 -9.83 -7.34
CA LEU A 99 -4.48 -10.11 -6.67
C LEU A 99 -3.35 -9.62 -7.58
N VAL A 100 -2.50 -8.75 -7.06
CA VAL A 100 -1.45 -8.06 -7.82
C VAL A 100 -0.09 -8.39 -7.22
N GLU A 101 0.86 -8.71 -8.10
CA GLU A 101 2.28 -8.79 -7.74
C GLU A 101 2.91 -7.39 -7.77
N LEU A 102 3.65 -7.05 -6.72
CA LEU A 102 4.40 -5.80 -6.59
C LEU A 102 5.90 -6.02 -6.78
N ASP A 103 6.55 -5.02 -7.35
CA ASP A 103 8.01 -4.91 -7.35
C ASP A 103 8.53 -4.50 -5.95
N ALA A 104 9.86 -4.45 -5.79
CA ALA A 104 10.48 -4.03 -4.54
C ALA A 104 10.16 -2.57 -4.14
N LYS A 105 9.73 -1.74 -5.09
CA LYS A 105 9.38 -0.33 -4.91
C LYS A 105 7.88 -0.11 -4.63
N GLY A 106 7.07 -1.17 -4.66
CA GLY A 106 5.62 -1.11 -4.44
C GLY A 106 4.80 -0.77 -5.70
N ASN A 107 5.38 -0.91 -6.89
CA ASN A 107 4.65 -0.76 -8.16
C ASN A 107 4.01 -2.09 -8.59
N PRO A 108 2.81 -2.06 -9.18
CA PRO A 108 2.24 -3.22 -9.84
C PRO A 108 3.14 -3.74 -10.97
N VAL A 109 3.33 -5.06 -11.00
CA VAL A 109 4.07 -5.75 -12.07
C VAL A 109 3.10 -6.49 -12.99
N ARG A 110 2.12 -7.19 -12.42
CA ARG A 110 1.07 -7.91 -13.14
C ARG A 110 -0.08 -8.31 -12.21
N SER A 111 -1.23 -8.61 -12.80
CA SER A 111 -2.29 -9.33 -12.11
C SER A 111 -1.97 -10.83 -12.07
N LEU A 112 -2.09 -11.44 -10.89
CA LEU A 112 -2.00 -12.89 -10.69
C LEU A 112 -3.39 -13.54 -10.86
N TYR A 113 -4.44 -12.81 -10.50
CA TYR A 113 -5.82 -13.21 -10.63
C TYR A 113 -6.72 -11.99 -10.58
N THR A 114 -7.73 -11.92 -11.44
CA THR A 114 -8.74 -10.84 -11.46
C THR A 114 -10.14 -11.42 -11.44
N LEU A 115 -10.97 -10.90 -10.54
CA LEU A 115 -12.43 -10.97 -10.62
C LEU A 115 -12.94 -9.68 -11.24
N SER A 116 -13.68 -9.81 -12.33
CA SER A 116 -14.30 -8.68 -13.03
C SER A 116 -15.78 -8.59 -12.69
N ARG A 117 -16.34 -7.38 -12.70
CA ARG A 117 -17.77 -7.08 -12.46
C ARG A 117 -18.26 -7.62 -11.11
N VAL A 118 -17.49 -7.37 -10.07
CA VAL A 118 -17.79 -7.77 -8.70
C VAL A 118 -18.94 -6.91 -8.16
N ASN A 119 -20.00 -7.57 -7.71
CA ASN A 119 -21.12 -6.96 -7.02
C ASN A 119 -21.04 -7.33 -5.53
N PRO A 120 -21.34 -6.41 -4.59
CA PRO A 120 -21.50 -6.72 -3.17
C PRO A 120 -22.43 -7.88 -2.86
N ALA A 121 -23.38 -8.21 -3.74
CA ALA A 121 -24.30 -9.35 -3.57
C ALA A 121 -23.66 -10.73 -3.86
N ASP A 122 -22.56 -10.79 -4.61
CA ASP A 122 -21.92 -12.06 -5.07
C ASP A 122 -20.73 -12.47 -4.17
N LEU A 123 -20.92 -12.38 -2.85
CA LEU A 123 -19.88 -12.55 -1.82
C LEU A 123 -19.23 -13.94 -1.76
N ASP A 124 -19.96 -14.98 -2.17
CA ASP A 124 -19.44 -16.36 -2.18
C ASP A 124 -18.28 -16.52 -3.18
N GLN A 125 -18.30 -15.73 -4.27
CA GLN A 125 -17.21 -15.71 -5.25
C GLN A 125 -15.94 -15.08 -4.67
N LEU A 126 -16.08 -14.07 -3.78
CA LEU A 126 -14.95 -13.44 -3.10
C LEU A 126 -14.32 -14.39 -2.08
N GLN A 127 -15.11 -15.20 -1.37
CA GLN A 127 -14.59 -16.20 -0.44
C GLN A 127 -13.79 -17.30 -1.16
N GLY A 128 -14.27 -17.76 -2.32
CA GLY A 128 -13.54 -18.68 -3.19
C GLY A 128 -12.23 -18.07 -3.73
N ALA A 129 -12.25 -16.79 -4.09
CA ALA A 129 -11.05 -16.07 -4.50
C ALA A 129 -10.05 -15.86 -3.36
N MET A 130 -10.51 -15.66 -2.12
CA MET A 130 -9.62 -15.52 -0.98
C MET A 130 -8.83 -16.80 -0.67
N SER A 131 -9.48 -17.95 -0.83
CA SER A 131 -8.79 -19.25 -0.77
C SER A 131 -7.71 -19.37 -1.85
N ARG A 132 -7.98 -18.91 -3.08
CA ARG A 132 -6.97 -18.86 -4.15
C ARG A 132 -5.86 -17.87 -3.86
N PHE A 133 -6.17 -16.72 -3.26
CA PHE A 133 -5.16 -15.71 -2.93
C PHE A 133 -4.21 -16.24 -1.86
N ALA A 134 -4.73 -16.90 -0.83
CA ALA A 134 -3.93 -17.58 0.18
C ALA A 134 -3.00 -18.64 -0.43
N GLN A 135 -3.51 -19.47 -1.35
CA GLN A 135 -2.73 -20.48 -2.06
C GLN A 135 -1.61 -19.86 -2.90
N LEU A 136 -1.93 -18.85 -3.71
CA LEU A 136 -0.96 -18.13 -4.53
C LEU A 136 0.07 -17.38 -3.67
N ALA A 137 -0.35 -16.94 -2.48
CA ALA A 137 0.51 -16.25 -1.53
C ALA A 137 1.36 -17.19 -0.66
N GLY A 138 1.16 -18.51 -0.75
CA GLY A 138 1.81 -19.48 0.13
C GLY A 138 1.42 -19.32 1.60
N LEU A 139 0.25 -18.74 1.88
CA LEU A 139 -0.23 -18.47 3.24
C LEU A 139 -1.15 -19.59 3.73
N PRO A 140 -0.96 -20.09 4.97
CA PRO A 140 -1.87 -21.06 5.54
C PRO A 140 -3.22 -20.37 5.81
N LEU A 141 -4.29 -20.93 5.25
CA LEU A 141 -5.65 -20.53 5.60
C LEU A 141 -5.92 -20.90 7.05
N GLN A 142 -6.16 -19.91 7.92
CA GLN A 142 -6.66 -20.17 9.27
C GLN A 142 -8.19 -20.22 9.25
N ASN A 143 -8.76 -21.10 10.09
CA ASN A 143 -10.16 -21.54 10.10
C ASN A 143 -11.22 -20.41 10.06
N GLN A 144 -12.30 -20.68 9.33
CA GLN A 144 -13.49 -19.83 9.06
C GLN A 144 -14.36 -19.45 10.29
N ASN A 145 -13.92 -19.74 11.52
CA ASN A 145 -14.74 -19.61 12.74
C ASN A 145 -14.39 -18.41 13.64
N LEU A 146 -13.56 -17.47 13.18
CA LEU A 146 -13.22 -16.26 13.97
C LEU A 146 -14.10 -15.04 13.62
N ALA A 147 -15.24 -15.25 12.96
CA ALA A 147 -16.06 -14.19 12.41
C ALA A 147 -16.75 -13.27 13.45
N GLU A 148 -16.81 -13.66 14.73
CA GLU A 148 -17.65 -12.98 15.72
C GLU A 148 -16.94 -11.96 16.63
N ASP A 149 -15.60 -11.93 16.71
CA ASP A 149 -14.88 -11.15 17.74
C ASP A 149 -14.05 -9.95 17.21
N PHE A 150 -14.12 -9.63 15.91
CA PHE A 150 -13.31 -8.53 15.38
C PHE A 150 -14.09 -7.21 15.38
N PRO A 151 -13.65 -6.18 16.14
CA PRO A 151 -14.23 -4.85 16.02
C PRO A 151 -14.04 -4.32 14.60
N VAL A 152 -15.16 -4.19 13.90
CA VAL A 152 -15.27 -3.54 12.59
C VAL A 152 -15.17 -2.04 12.83
N SER A 153 -13.96 -1.50 12.78
CA SER A 153 -13.70 -0.14 12.30
C SER A 153 -12.19 0.17 12.32
N GLN A 154 -11.53 -0.17 11.22
CA GLN A 154 -10.53 0.74 10.69
C GLN A 154 -11.04 1.06 9.29
N GLU A 155 -11.58 2.26 9.10
CA GLU A 155 -11.90 2.76 7.77
C GLU A 155 -10.66 2.59 6.89
N VAL A 156 -10.79 1.76 5.86
CA VAL A 156 -9.72 1.55 4.88
C VAL A 156 -9.71 2.81 4.03
N MET A 157 -8.61 3.54 4.11
CA MET A 157 -8.38 4.74 3.34
C MET A 157 -8.32 4.37 1.85
N THR A 158 -9.19 4.99 1.05
CA THR A 158 -9.16 4.84 -0.41
C THR A 158 -7.93 5.52 -1.01
N SER A 159 -7.62 5.24 -2.28
CA SER A 159 -6.52 5.90 -2.98
C SER A 159 -6.65 7.43 -2.89
N GLU A 160 -7.87 7.96 -2.97
CA GLU A 160 -8.13 9.39 -2.81
C GLU A 160 -7.81 9.86 -1.38
N GLY A 161 -8.23 9.10 -0.36
CA GLY A 161 -7.90 9.39 1.03
C GLY A 161 -6.39 9.43 1.28
N LEU A 162 -5.62 8.55 0.65
CA LEU A 162 -4.15 8.57 0.70
C LEU A 162 -3.58 9.83 0.05
N HIS A 163 -4.05 10.18 -1.16
CA HIS A 163 -3.63 11.40 -1.86
C HIS A 163 -3.96 12.65 -1.05
N ASN A 164 -5.16 12.74 -0.49
CA ASN A 164 -5.62 13.88 0.31
C ASN A 164 -4.81 14.01 1.61
N THR A 165 -4.45 12.89 2.23
CA THR A 165 -3.60 12.86 3.43
C THR A 165 -2.17 13.32 3.12
N ALA A 166 -1.55 12.81 2.06
CA ALA A 166 -0.21 13.23 1.64
C ALA A 166 -0.18 14.71 1.21
N ARG A 167 -1.18 15.16 0.43
CA ARG A 167 -1.34 16.55 0.02
C ARG A 167 -1.51 17.48 1.22
N ARG A 168 -2.38 17.13 2.16
CA ARG A 168 -2.58 17.92 3.38
C ARG A 168 -1.29 18.09 4.18
N LEU A 169 -0.48 17.04 4.32
CA LEU A 169 0.80 17.16 5.01
C LEU A 169 1.78 18.07 4.25
N ASP A 170 1.90 17.90 2.92
CA ASP A 170 2.72 18.76 2.06
C ASP A 170 2.30 20.24 2.20
N ASP A 171 1.02 20.56 1.99
CA ASP A 171 0.50 21.93 2.06
C ASP A 171 0.79 22.59 3.41
N LEU A 172 0.55 21.88 4.53
CA LEU A 172 0.76 22.42 5.87
C LEU A 172 2.25 22.65 6.17
N THR A 173 3.10 21.71 5.80
CA THR A 173 4.54 21.77 6.07
C THR A 173 5.23 22.81 5.20
N GLN A 174 4.86 22.91 3.92
CA GLN A 174 5.34 23.95 3.00
C GLN A 174 4.89 25.34 3.45
N ALA A 175 3.61 25.51 3.81
CA ALA A 175 3.10 26.80 4.28
C ALA A 175 3.83 27.28 5.55
N LEU A 176 4.07 26.38 6.51
CA LEU A 176 4.83 26.71 7.71
C LEU A 176 6.30 26.99 7.40
N TRP A 177 6.91 26.24 6.47
CA TRP A 177 8.30 26.48 6.07
C TRP A 177 8.50 27.85 5.43
N ILE A 178 7.60 28.25 4.52
CA ILE A 178 7.63 29.58 3.88
C ILE A 178 7.53 30.70 4.93
N GLU A 179 6.69 30.51 5.95
CA GLU A 179 6.54 31.48 7.03
C GLU A 179 7.81 31.58 7.89
N VAL A 180 8.39 30.45 8.28
CA VAL A 180 9.50 30.43 9.24
C VAL A 180 10.84 30.76 8.57
N ARG A 181 11.09 30.33 7.32
CA ARG A 181 12.39 30.52 6.65
C ARG A 181 12.80 31.99 6.50
N ASN A 182 11.83 32.89 6.44
CA ASN A 182 12.06 34.32 6.29
C ASN A 182 12.17 35.06 7.63
N GLN A 183 11.93 34.37 8.75
CA GLN A 183 12.04 34.97 10.08
C GLN A 183 13.48 34.87 10.59
N PRO A 184 13.98 35.88 11.31
CA PRO A 184 15.30 35.83 11.91
C PRO A 184 15.42 34.63 12.84
N MET A 185 16.59 34.01 12.85
CA MET A 185 16.93 32.96 13.81
C MET A 185 16.93 33.54 15.23
N ARG A 186 16.61 32.71 16.22
CA ARG A 186 16.79 33.12 17.61
C ARG A 186 18.28 33.35 17.90
N PRO A 187 18.63 34.30 18.79
CA PRO A 187 20.02 34.51 19.20
C PRO A 187 20.68 33.27 19.81
N ASP A 188 19.91 32.45 20.53
CA ASP A 188 20.35 31.19 21.14
C ASP A 188 20.39 30.02 20.15
N GLN A 189 19.97 30.23 18.89
CA GLN A 189 19.83 29.23 17.84
C GLN A 189 18.97 28.01 18.24
N ALA A 190 18.16 28.12 19.30
CA ALA A 190 17.38 26.99 19.81
C ALA A 190 16.30 26.53 18.81
N ASP A 191 15.92 27.40 17.85
CA ASP A 191 14.99 27.10 16.76
C ASP A 191 15.62 26.37 15.58
N ARG A 192 16.95 26.23 15.52
CA ARG A 192 17.64 25.61 14.38
C ARG A 192 17.20 24.17 14.13
N ARG A 193 17.08 23.37 15.20
CA ARG A 193 16.67 21.96 15.08
C ARG A 193 15.24 21.84 14.56
N ALA A 194 14.31 22.63 15.11
CA ALA A 194 12.91 22.62 14.70
C ALA A 194 12.73 23.08 13.24
N ARG A 195 13.48 24.10 12.81
CA ARG A 195 13.49 24.57 11.41
C ARG A 195 14.03 23.52 10.44
N GLN A 196 15.12 22.84 10.80
CA GLN A 196 15.67 21.77 9.95
C GLN A 196 14.72 20.58 9.86
N ALA A 197 14.13 20.17 10.98
CA ALA A 197 13.15 19.08 11.00
C ALA A 197 11.92 19.42 10.15
N LEU A 198 11.44 20.68 10.20
CA LEU A 198 10.36 21.16 9.35
C LEU A 198 10.71 21.10 7.87
N LEU A 199 11.89 21.59 7.48
CA LEU A 199 12.37 21.55 6.10
C LEU A 199 12.41 20.11 5.58
N ASN A 200 13.05 19.20 6.33
CA ASN A 200 13.13 17.80 5.95
C ASN A 200 11.74 17.16 5.83
N LEU A 201 10.82 17.47 6.77
CA LEU A 201 9.47 16.97 6.72
C LEU A 201 8.71 17.49 5.49
N ALA A 202 8.91 18.76 5.12
CA ALA A 202 8.32 19.39 3.94
C ALA A 202 8.86 18.79 2.62
N GLU A 203 10.16 18.51 2.55
CA GLU A 203 10.76 17.87 1.38
C GLU A 203 10.25 16.43 1.21
N ASN A 204 10.19 15.66 2.31
CA ASN A 204 9.76 14.26 2.25
C ASN A 204 8.24 14.11 2.04
N SER A 205 7.42 15.03 2.56
CA SER A 205 5.98 15.05 2.29
C SER A 205 5.69 15.32 0.81
N LEU A 206 6.43 16.24 0.18
CA LEU A 206 6.37 16.48 -1.26
C LEU A 206 6.74 15.21 -2.06
N LEU A 207 7.80 14.51 -1.69
CA LEU A 207 8.21 13.27 -2.36
C LEU A 207 7.13 12.18 -2.25
N LEU A 208 6.50 12.04 -1.09
CA LEU A 208 5.38 11.11 -0.89
C LEU A 208 4.20 11.47 -1.79
N ARG A 209 3.80 12.75 -1.83
CA ARG A 209 2.71 13.21 -2.72
C ARG A 209 3.02 12.91 -4.18
N GLN A 210 4.21 13.27 -4.66
CA GLN A 210 4.62 13.04 -6.04
C GLN A 210 4.63 11.56 -6.42
N ALA A 211 5.00 10.67 -5.50
CA ALA A 211 4.97 9.23 -5.75
C ALA A 211 3.53 8.73 -5.96
N LEU A 212 2.60 9.16 -5.10
CA LEU A 212 1.18 8.81 -5.22
C LEU A 212 0.58 9.37 -6.53
N GLU A 213 0.87 10.63 -6.87
CA GLU A 213 0.40 11.26 -8.12
C GLU A 213 0.92 10.55 -9.38
N ARG A 214 2.07 9.89 -9.30
CA ARG A 214 2.61 9.04 -10.38
C ARG A 214 1.97 7.65 -10.46
N GLY A 215 1.03 7.33 -9.55
CA GLY A 215 0.33 6.06 -9.50
C GLY A 215 1.06 4.96 -8.72
N VAL A 216 2.08 5.30 -7.91
CA VAL A 216 2.72 4.32 -7.02
C VAL A 216 1.73 3.96 -5.90
N ILE A 217 1.34 2.68 -5.79
CA ILE A 217 0.31 2.26 -4.84
C ILE A 217 0.83 2.26 -3.40
N ASN A 218 2.03 1.71 -3.18
CA ASN A 218 2.66 1.67 -1.87
C ASN A 218 4.08 2.24 -1.94
N PRO A 219 4.24 3.58 -1.93
CA PRO A 219 5.56 4.24 -1.99
C PRO A 219 6.30 4.08 -0.65
N ARG A 220 6.80 2.86 -0.40
CA ARG A 220 7.25 2.45 0.93
C ARG A 220 8.37 3.31 1.50
N GLU A 221 9.35 3.59 0.66
CA GLU A 221 10.51 4.40 1.04
C GLU A 221 10.09 5.83 1.40
N GLN A 222 9.17 6.43 0.63
CA GLN A 222 8.67 7.78 0.91
C GLN A 222 7.88 7.84 2.21
N PHE A 223 7.04 6.83 2.49
CA PHE A 223 6.37 6.74 3.79
C PHE A 223 7.38 6.65 4.95
N ARG A 224 8.40 5.79 4.84
CA ARG A 224 9.44 5.65 5.87
C ARG A 224 10.16 6.97 6.11
N LEU A 225 10.58 7.65 5.04
CA LEU A 225 11.23 8.96 5.14
C LEU A 225 10.36 9.96 5.87
N VAL A 226 9.07 10.08 5.52
CA VAL A 226 8.14 10.98 6.21
C VAL A 226 7.98 10.60 7.68
N LEU A 227 7.82 9.31 8.01
CA LEU A 227 7.61 8.86 9.38
C LEU A 227 8.87 9.03 10.25
N THR A 228 10.06 8.83 9.69
CA THR A 228 11.33 9.13 10.36
C THR A 228 11.46 10.63 10.63
N GLN A 229 11.19 11.49 9.63
CA GLN A 229 11.25 12.93 9.84
C GLN A 229 10.14 13.46 10.75
N ALA A 230 8.99 12.80 10.79
CA ALA A 230 7.92 13.12 11.74
C ALA A 230 8.35 12.90 13.19
N GLN A 231 9.19 11.89 13.45
CA GLN A 231 9.76 11.65 14.76
C GLN A 231 10.77 12.76 15.13
N GLU A 232 11.69 13.12 14.22
CA GLU A 232 12.61 14.24 14.43
C GLU A 232 11.89 15.57 14.63
N TRP A 233 10.82 15.81 13.87
CA TRP A 233 9.93 16.95 14.05
C TRP A 233 9.37 16.99 15.46
N LYS A 234 8.81 15.90 15.96
CA LYS A 234 8.30 15.82 17.33
C LYS A 234 9.39 16.03 18.38
N ASP A 235 10.54 15.40 18.21
CA ASP A 235 11.66 15.47 19.16
C ASP A 235 12.32 16.85 19.18
N SER A 236 12.19 17.62 18.10
CA SER A 236 12.62 19.01 18.03
C SER A 236 11.77 19.99 18.84
N ARG A 237 10.62 19.55 19.40
CA ARG A 237 9.67 20.35 20.20
C ARG A 237 9.31 21.71 19.54
N PRO A 238 8.77 21.69 18.32
CA PRO A 238 8.50 22.89 17.53
C PRO A 238 7.54 23.87 18.22
N GLU A 239 6.65 23.37 19.07
CA GLU A 239 5.75 24.18 19.91
C GLU A 239 6.50 25.08 20.92
N LEU A 240 7.73 24.73 21.30
CA LEU A 240 8.56 25.51 22.22
C LEU A 240 9.51 26.44 21.47
N TYR A 241 10.08 25.94 20.37
CA TYR A 241 11.23 26.57 19.74
C TYR A 241 10.89 27.39 18.49
N LEU A 242 9.82 27.07 17.75
CA LEU A 242 9.40 27.89 16.61
C LEU A 242 8.93 29.28 17.08
N PRO A 243 8.95 30.27 16.16
CA PRO A 243 8.40 31.59 16.43
C PRO A 243 6.95 31.54 16.92
N VAL A 244 6.59 32.41 17.86
CA VAL A 244 5.27 32.41 18.53
C VAL A 244 4.09 32.41 17.53
N PRO A 245 4.09 33.23 16.45
CA PRO A 245 2.99 33.23 15.47
C PRO A 245 2.81 31.88 14.76
N SER A 246 3.89 31.12 14.61
CA SER A 246 3.96 29.89 13.83
C SER A 246 3.54 28.65 14.64
N ARG A 247 3.53 28.73 15.97
CA ARG A 247 3.26 27.58 16.88
C ARG A 247 1.85 27.00 16.73
N ALA A 248 0.86 27.82 16.40
CA ALA A 248 -0.52 27.35 16.19
C ALA A 248 -0.63 26.34 15.03
N LYS A 249 0.32 26.36 14.08
CA LYS A 249 0.35 25.48 12.90
C LYS A 249 0.98 24.11 13.18
N VAL A 250 1.60 23.91 14.35
CA VAL A 250 2.23 22.64 14.75
C VAL A 250 1.19 21.54 14.93
N ALA A 251 0.06 21.83 15.60
CA ALA A 251 -0.97 20.83 15.87
C ALA A 251 -1.60 20.26 14.59
N PRO A 252 -2.01 21.08 13.59
CA PRO A 252 -2.47 20.57 12.30
C PRO A 252 -1.48 19.65 11.58
N ILE A 253 -0.18 19.94 11.64
CA ILE A 253 0.87 19.09 11.06
C ILE A 253 0.94 17.74 11.79
N ASN A 254 0.90 17.76 13.13
CA ASN A 254 0.90 16.55 13.94
C ASN A 254 -0.32 15.66 13.65
N ASP A 255 -1.48 16.26 13.39
CA ASP A 255 -2.68 15.50 13.00
C ASP A 255 -2.55 14.92 11.59
N ALA A 256 -1.99 15.67 10.63
CA ALA A 256 -1.71 15.14 9.29
C ALA A 256 -0.70 13.97 9.33
N ILE A 257 0.32 14.03 10.18
CA ILE A 257 1.27 12.93 10.43
C ILE A 257 0.54 11.66 10.92
N LYS A 258 -0.46 11.79 11.80
CA LYS A 258 -1.26 10.64 12.26
C LYS A 258 -1.98 9.97 11.07
N GLY A 259 -2.55 10.77 10.16
CA GLY A 259 -3.15 10.26 8.92
C GLY A 259 -2.15 9.50 8.05
N VAL A 260 -0.94 10.03 7.86
CA VAL A 260 0.13 9.34 7.11
C VAL A 260 0.51 8.02 7.78
N ARG A 261 0.61 7.99 9.12
CA ARG A 261 0.89 6.75 9.87
C ARG A 261 -0.23 5.72 9.70
N GLN A 262 -1.49 6.13 9.72
CA GLN A 262 -2.62 5.24 9.46
C GLN A 262 -2.56 4.65 8.04
N ALA A 263 -2.29 5.48 7.03
CA ALA A 263 -2.11 5.03 5.65
C ALA A 263 -0.95 4.02 5.52
N TRP A 264 0.18 4.28 6.17
CA TRP A 264 1.31 3.35 6.20
C TRP A 264 0.93 1.98 6.79
N LEU A 265 0.27 1.97 7.95
CA LEU A 265 -0.12 0.74 8.65
C LEU A 265 -1.13 -0.07 7.84
N GLN A 266 -2.04 0.59 7.12
CA GLN A 266 -2.98 -0.08 6.22
C GLN A 266 -2.27 -0.77 5.06
N LEU A 267 -1.33 -0.08 4.41
CA LEU A 267 -0.59 -0.61 3.26
C LEU A 267 0.54 -1.57 3.65
N ASN A 268 0.99 -1.55 4.91
CA ASN A 268 2.10 -2.36 5.39
C ASN A 268 1.73 -3.05 6.71
N PRO A 269 0.71 -3.94 6.66
CA PRO A 269 0.25 -4.64 7.85
C PRO A 269 1.38 -5.47 8.45
N GLY A 270 1.49 -5.46 9.78
CA GLY A 270 2.54 -6.19 10.53
C GLY A 270 3.85 -5.43 10.74
N GLN A 271 4.01 -4.21 10.20
CA GLN A 271 5.15 -3.34 10.49
C GLN A 271 4.75 -2.26 11.51
N LEU A 272 4.87 -2.58 12.81
CA LEU A 272 4.75 -1.64 13.93
C LEU A 272 6.11 -1.08 14.34
#